data_AF-A0A927C8S3-F1
#
_entry.id   AF-A0A927C8S3-F1
#
_cell.length_a   1.000
_cell.length_b   1.000
_cell.length_c   1.000
_cell.angle_alpha   90.00
_cell.angle_beta   90.00
_cell.angle_gamma   90.00
#
_symmetry.space_group_name_H-M   'P 1'
#
loop_
_entity.id
_entity.type
_entity.pdbx_description
1 polymer ?
#
loop_
_entity_poly.entity_id
_entity_poly.type
_entity_poly.pdbx_seq_one_letter_code
_entity_poly.pdbx_strand_id
1 'polypeptide(L)'
;MIHETTYEHETELEQFITGMEQYALYGYEESVSERLKGQIDRWAEQGPDDVLLRAVELTELRIRAEEQNWNLIGTMLDVLETVMVQLSPSANLLASLQHLLAERRGAKSAFPRNAKNHHLRYYIAVLAEARPLQELMTILAHAAQKENAPLEPLALLLYEAVIRHNVDRRNPVVQQVHSRIMERGHPLAWLPLHRTELEQDLMLRHYNKGGGGGYGSSFGPSRRADKEIRRAVEQAAERSAPSASAAYRSVHTPEEVERLQTAVTNWREHSNGRSEAAVFDLEKLHAPVHITEELLVSLGLLCLHGSSASHVMLRSVFAPRAFNLLYSAAANGGAYNDGNCNAYGRLEAWKSFAALCGAPVTADADTVLQLAGNCSWWYFAAPTPWFRQVAWDMGIVCLRPDGRSLAVLASTDTD
;
A
#
# COMPACT_ATOMS: atom_id res chain seq x y z
N MET A 1 19.00 -17.36 -40.55
CA MET A 1 19.10 -16.71 -39.22
C MET A 1 17.93 -15.77 -38.94
N ILE A 2 17.87 -14.49 -39.35
CA ILE A 2 16.75 -13.59 -38.95
C ILE A 2 15.35 -14.12 -39.34
N HIS A 3 15.20 -14.70 -40.53
CA HIS A 3 13.93 -15.29 -40.96
C HIS A 3 13.55 -16.60 -40.23
N GLU A 4 14.52 -17.33 -39.67
CA GLU A 4 14.24 -18.58 -38.95
C GLU A 4 13.72 -18.29 -37.54
N THR A 5 14.25 -17.26 -36.87
CA THR A 5 13.86 -16.89 -35.51
C THR A 5 12.42 -16.37 -35.44
N THR A 6 11.98 -15.59 -36.43
CA THR A 6 10.59 -15.11 -36.48
C THR A 6 9.59 -16.26 -36.65
N TYR A 7 9.90 -17.26 -37.47
CA TYR A 7 9.01 -18.40 -37.72
C TYR A 7 8.86 -19.31 -36.49
N GLU A 8 9.93 -19.47 -35.71
CA GLU A 8 9.92 -20.26 -34.47
C GLU A 8 8.99 -19.63 -33.43
N HIS A 9 9.05 -18.31 -33.23
CA HIS A 9 8.19 -17.62 -32.28
C HIS A 9 6.71 -17.60 -32.68
N GLU A 10 6.39 -17.51 -33.97
CA GLU A 10 4.99 -17.63 -34.40
C GLU A 10 4.44 -19.04 -34.16
N THR A 11 5.27 -20.06 -34.36
CA THR A 11 4.90 -21.45 -34.06
C THR A 11 4.66 -21.65 -32.56
N GLU A 12 5.55 -21.13 -31.72
CA GLU A 12 5.37 -21.18 -30.26
C GLU A 12 4.12 -20.42 -29.82
N LEU A 13 3.85 -19.25 -30.39
CA LEU A 13 2.68 -18.44 -30.06
C LEU A 13 1.38 -19.18 -30.42
N GLU A 14 1.32 -19.82 -31.60
CA GLU A 14 0.17 -20.65 -31.98
C GLU A 14 -0.02 -21.87 -31.07
N GLN A 15 1.08 -22.50 -30.61
CA GLN A 15 1.01 -23.59 -29.63
C GLN A 15 0.47 -23.10 -28.28
N PHE A 16 0.88 -21.92 -27.83
CA PHE A 16 0.37 -21.31 -26.60
C PHE A 16 -1.14 -21.06 -26.70
N ILE A 17 -1.59 -20.45 -27.80
CA ILE A 17 -3.01 -20.17 -28.03
C ILE A 17 -3.81 -21.47 -28.10
N THR A 18 -3.31 -22.50 -28.79
CA THR A 18 -3.95 -23.82 -28.80
C THR A 18 -4.05 -24.40 -27.38
N GLY A 19 -3.00 -24.24 -26.56
CA GLY A 19 -3.04 -24.64 -25.15
C GLY A 19 -4.07 -23.87 -24.34
N MET A 20 -4.23 -22.56 -24.58
CA MET A 20 -5.27 -21.73 -23.97
C MET A 20 -6.68 -22.13 -24.42
N GLU A 21 -6.88 -22.51 -25.68
CA GLU A 21 -8.15 -23.05 -26.19
C GLU A 21 -8.50 -24.35 -25.47
N GLN A 22 -7.54 -25.28 -25.33
CA GLN A 22 -7.72 -26.52 -24.56
C GLN A 22 -8.09 -26.22 -23.10
N TYR A 23 -7.37 -25.30 -22.47
CA TYR A 23 -7.61 -24.88 -21.08
C TYR A 23 -9.01 -24.25 -20.90
N ALA A 24 -9.48 -23.49 -21.90
CA ALA A 24 -10.81 -22.91 -21.92
C ALA A 24 -11.94 -23.94 -22.12
N LEU A 25 -11.69 -24.96 -22.95
CA LEU A 25 -12.65 -26.01 -23.28
C LEU A 25 -12.79 -27.06 -22.18
N TYR A 26 -11.67 -27.52 -21.62
CA TYR A 26 -11.65 -28.68 -20.73
C TYR A 26 -11.47 -28.32 -19.24
N GLY A 27 -11.21 -27.05 -18.92
CA GLY A 27 -10.98 -26.57 -17.56
C GLY A 27 -9.55 -26.84 -17.07
N TYR A 28 -9.38 -26.89 -15.75
CA TYR A 28 -8.06 -27.02 -15.14
C TYR A 28 -7.44 -28.39 -15.40
N GLU A 29 -6.36 -28.42 -16.17
CA GLU A 29 -5.42 -29.54 -16.26
C GLU A 29 -4.03 -29.06 -15.83
N GLU A 30 -3.44 -29.71 -14.83
CA GLU A 30 -2.16 -29.30 -14.24
C GLU A 30 -1.04 -29.30 -15.29
N SER A 31 -0.98 -30.36 -16.12
CA SER A 31 0.00 -30.51 -17.21
C SER A 31 -0.04 -29.34 -18.21
N VAL A 32 -1.25 -28.90 -18.59
CA VAL A 32 -1.47 -27.79 -19.53
C VAL A 32 -1.09 -26.46 -18.88
N SER A 33 -1.50 -26.25 -17.63
CA SER A 33 -1.18 -25.05 -16.85
C SER A 33 0.33 -24.88 -16.66
N GLU A 34 1.04 -25.94 -16.25
CA GLU A 34 2.50 -25.94 -16.08
C GLU A 34 3.22 -25.69 -17.40
N ARG A 35 2.78 -26.32 -18.50
CA ARG A 35 3.33 -26.08 -19.83
C ARG A 35 3.18 -24.61 -20.25
N LEU A 36 1.99 -24.03 -20.08
CA LEU A 36 1.72 -22.64 -20.43
C LEU A 36 2.59 -21.68 -19.59
N LYS A 37 2.69 -21.91 -18.27
CA LYS A 37 3.55 -21.12 -17.38
C LYS A 37 5.03 -21.24 -17.76
N GLY A 38 5.51 -22.45 -18.03
CA GLY A 38 6.88 -22.68 -18.48
C GLY A 38 7.18 -22.00 -19.82
N GLN A 39 6.20 -21.89 -20.71
CA GLN A 39 6.35 -21.13 -21.95
C GLN A 39 6.42 -19.62 -21.71
N ILE A 40 5.57 -19.09 -20.81
CA ILE A 40 5.60 -17.68 -20.39
C ILE A 40 6.98 -17.34 -19.80
N ASP A 41 7.50 -18.18 -18.90
CA ASP A 41 8.82 -17.97 -18.28
C ASP A 41 9.94 -17.96 -19.33
N ARG A 42 9.93 -18.90 -20.29
CA ARG A 42 10.92 -18.93 -21.38
C ARG A 42 10.87 -17.68 -22.24
N TRP A 43 9.68 -17.24 -22.63
CA TRP A 43 9.50 -16.01 -23.41
C TRP A 43 9.97 -14.77 -22.66
N ALA A 44 9.78 -14.76 -21.35
CA ALA A 44 10.19 -13.63 -20.54
C ALA A 44 11.71 -13.56 -20.34
N GLU A 45 12.38 -14.71 -20.34
CA GLU A 45 13.85 -14.78 -20.23
C GLU A 45 14.57 -14.59 -21.57
N GLN A 46 13.99 -15.09 -22.67
CA GLN A 46 14.70 -15.27 -23.94
C GLN A 46 13.86 -14.90 -25.18
N GLY A 47 12.59 -14.57 -25.01
CA GLY A 47 11.67 -14.29 -26.11
C GLY A 47 11.77 -12.86 -26.64
N PRO A 48 11.15 -12.59 -27.80
CA PRO A 48 11.03 -11.25 -28.35
C PRO A 48 10.26 -10.32 -27.40
N ASP A 49 10.63 -9.04 -27.37
CA ASP A 49 10.05 -8.02 -26.49
C ASP A 49 8.52 -7.91 -26.57
N ASP A 50 7.92 -8.27 -27.70
CA ASP A 50 6.49 -8.15 -27.99
C ASP A 50 5.71 -9.47 -27.88
N VAL A 51 6.37 -10.62 -27.72
CA VAL A 51 5.69 -11.93 -27.78
C VAL A 51 4.65 -12.09 -26.67
N LEU A 52 4.95 -11.61 -25.47
CA LEU A 52 4.03 -11.67 -24.32
C LEU A 52 2.81 -10.77 -24.54
N LEU A 53 3.00 -9.58 -25.12
CA LEU A 53 1.90 -8.68 -25.46
C LEU A 53 1.01 -9.29 -26.56
N ARG A 54 1.62 -9.83 -27.62
CA ARG A 54 0.89 -10.54 -28.68
C ARG A 54 0.12 -11.74 -28.14
N ALA A 55 0.68 -12.47 -27.17
CA ALA A 55 -0.01 -13.59 -26.52
C ALA A 55 -1.26 -13.13 -25.76
N VAL A 56 -1.21 -11.99 -25.03
CA VAL A 56 -2.40 -11.40 -24.40
C VAL A 56 -3.45 -11.07 -25.46
N GLU A 57 -3.05 -10.33 -26.51
CA GLU A 57 -3.96 -9.86 -27.54
C GLU A 57 -4.64 -11.00 -28.32
N LEU A 58 -3.87 -12.02 -28.70
CA LEU A 58 -4.41 -13.18 -29.41
C LEU A 58 -5.32 -14.03 -28.51
N THR A 59 -4.99 -14.14 -27.23
CA THR A 59 -5.83 -14.87 -26.27
C THR A 59 -7.20 -14.20 -26.16
N GLU A 60 -7.26 -12.88 -26.00
CA GLU A 60 -8.54 -12.16 -25.98
C GLU A 60 -9.31 -12.28 -27.29
N LEU A 61 -8.60 -12.17 -28.41
CA LEU A 61 -9.23 -12.19 -29.72
C LEU A 61 -9.87 -13.55 -30.01
N ARG A 62 -9.17 -14.65 -29.71
CA ARG A 62 -9.50 -16.00 -30.16
C ARG A 62 -10.20 -16.85 -29.11
N ILE A 63 -9.84 -16.73 -27.84
CA ILE A 63 -10.35 -17.65 -26.82
C ILE A 63 -11.81 -17.31 -26.50
N ARG A 64 -12.64 -18.35 -26.51
CA ARG A 64 -14.01 -18.34 -26.01
C ARG A 64 -14.12 -19.46 -25.00
N ALA A 65 -14.46 -19.12 -23.77
CA ALA A 65 -14.59 -20.09 -22.68
C ALA A 65 -16.03 -20.09 -22.18
N GLU A 66 -16.49 -21.23 -21.67
CA GLU A 66 -17.71 -21.28 -20.86
C GLU A 66 -17.52 -20.50 -19.57
N GLU A 67 -18.59 -19.91 -19.03
CA GLU A 67 -18.55 -19.03 -17.85
C GLU A 67 -17.80 -19.67 -16.66
N GLN A 68 -17.99 -20.97 -16.46
CA GLN A 68 -17.30 -21.75 -15.42
C GLN A 68 -15.77 -21.77 -15.53
N ASN A 69 -15.21 -21.57 -16.72
CA ASN A 69 -13.78 -21.58 -16.99
C ASN A 69 -13.17 -20.17 -17.13
N TRP A 70 -13.97 -19.10 -17.06
CA TRP A 70 -13.46 -17.71 -17.23
C TRP A 70 -12.39 -17.34 -16.22
N ASN A 71 -12.53 -17.79 -14.97
CA ASN A 71 -11.56 -17.51 -13.92
C ASN A 71 -10.20 -18.15 -14.19
N LEU A 72 -10.17 -19.33 -14.82
CA LEU A 72 -8.93 -20.03 -15.17
C LEU A 72 -8.15 -19.26 -16.25
N ILE A 73 -8.86 -18.83 -17.31
CA ILE A 73 -8.28 -18.02 -18.38
C ILE A 73 -7.83 -16.66 -17.86
N GLY A 74 -8.67 -16.01 -17.03
CA GLY A 74 -8.34 -14.75 -16.39
C GLY A 74 -7.06 -14.84 -15.53
N THR A 75 -6.89 -15.95 -14.79
CA THR A 75 -5.69 -16.19 -13.97
C THR A 75 -4.43 -16.33 -14.84
N MET A 76 -4.50 -17.07 -15.95
CA MET A 76 -3.35 -17.23 -16.84
C MET A 76 -2.98 -15.91 -17.52
N LEU A 77 -3.97 -15.10 -17.90
CA LEU A 77 -3.74 -13.75 -18.42
C LEU A 77 -3.12 -12.83 -17.35
N ASP A 78 -3.57 -12.91 -16.09
CA ASP A 78 -2.96 -12.14 -14.99
C ASP A 78 -1.47 -12.51 -14.80
N VAL A 79 -1.13 -13.80 -14.89
CA VAL A 79 0.28 -14.28 -14.84
C VAL A 79 1.07 -13.74 -16.03
N LEU A 80 0.53 -13.85 -17.24
CA LEU A 80 1.18 -13.37 -18.47
C LEU A 80 1.45 -11.86 -18.41
N GLU A 81 0.46 -11.07 -17.98
CA GLU A 81 0.60 -9.62 -17.80
C GLU A 81 1.64 -9.28 -16.73
N THR A 82 1.63 -9.98 -15.59
CA THR A 82 2.62 -9.79 -14.52
C THR A 82 4.04 -10.07 -14.99
N VAL A 83 4.25 -11.20 -15.66
CA VAL A 83 5.56 -11.58 -16.19
C VAL A 83 6.04 -10.58 -17.24
N MET A 84 5.14 -10.11 -18.12
CA MET A 84 5.44 -9.04 -19.08
C MET A 84 5.94 -7.78 -18.36
N VAL A 85 5.28 -7.35 -17.28
CA VAL A 85 5.69 -6.18 -16.47
C VAL A 85 7.07 -6.41 -15.85
N GLN A 86 7.30 -7.58 -15.28
CA GLN A 86 8.53 -7.90 -14.57
C GLN A 86 9.73 -7.98 -15.51
N LEU A 87 9.56 -8.52 -16.72
CA LEU A 87 10.67 -8.97 -17.56
C LEU A 87 10.78 -8.27 -18.92
N SER A 88 9.76 -7.56 -19.41
CA SER A 88 9.87 -6.79 -20.67
C SER A 88 10.98 -5.73 -20.63
N PRO A 89 11.99 -5.78 -21.52
CA PRO A 89 13.07 -4.79 -21.58
C PRO A 89 12.63 -3.48 -22.26
N SER A 90 11.35 -3.36 -22.64
CA SER A 90 10.84 -2.25 -23.42
C SER A 90 10.95 -0.91 -22.68
N ALA A 91 11.66 0.04 -23.29
CA ALA A 91 11.65 1.43 -22.83
C ALA A 91 10.23 2.06 -22.88
N ASN A 92 9.31 1.50 -23.68
CA ASN A 92 7.93 1.96 -23.81
C ASN A 92 6.96 1.30 -22.81
N LEU A 93 7.46 0.53 -21.84
CA LEU A 93 6.64 -0.28 -20.94
C LEU A 93 5.49 0.49 -20.28
N LEU A 94 5.70 1.73 -19.82
CA LEU A 94 4.63 2.54 -19.21
C LEU A 94 3.46 2.82 -20.17
N ALA A 95 3.74 3.06 -21.45
CA ALA A 95 2.72 3.27 -22.46
C ALA A 95 2.01 1.94 -22.79
N SER A 96 2.76 0.85 -22.92
CA SER A 96 2.20 -0.49 -23.14
C SER A 96 1.27 -0.92 -21.99
N LEU A 97 1.67 -0.68 -20.74
CA LEU A 97 0.83 -0.95 -19.56
C LEU A 97 -0.46 -0.16 -19.59
N GLN A 98 -0.40 1.13 -19.93
CA GLN A 98 -1.60 1.95 -20.00
C GLN A 98 -2.54 1.47 -21.11
N HIS A 99 -2.01 1.17 -22.30
CA HIS A 99 -2.80 0.66 -23.42
C HIS A 99 -3.46 -0.68 -23.05
N LEU A 100 -2.69 -1.61 -22.51
CA LEU A 100 -3.19 -2.89 -22.02
C LEU A 100 -4.30 -2.70 -20.99
N LEU A 101 -4.10 -1.80 -20.02
CA LEU A 101 -5.10 -1.52 -18.98
C LEU A 101 -6.39 -0.88 -19.51
N ALA A 102 -6.28 0.01 -20.49
CA ALA A 102 -7.40 0.78 -21.01
C ALA A 102 -8.24 0.03 -22.07
N GLU A 103 -7.61 -0.73 -22.96
CA GLU A 103 -8.27 -1.19 -24.20
C GLU A 103 -8.59 -2.68 -24.24
N ARG A 104 -7.79 -3.53 -23.57
CA ARG A 104 -7.80 -4.99 -23.81
C ARG A 104 -8.54 -5.79 -22.73
N ARG A 105 -8.12 -5.71 -21.46
CA ARG A 105 -8.87 -6.30 -20.30
C ARG A 105 -9.62 -5.29 -19.43
N GLY A 106 -10.21 -4.28 -20.05
CA GLY A 106 -11.14 -3.38 -19.37
C GLY A 106 -12.47 -4.07 -19.00
N ALA A 107 -13.40 -3.34 -18.40
CA ALA A 107 -14.70 -3.87 -17.93
C ALA A 107 -15.59 -4.50 -19.03
N LYS A 108 -15.26 -4.28 -20.31
CA LYS A 108 -15.98 -4.82 -21.48
C LYS A 108 -15.29 -6.02 -22.14
N SER A 109 -14.15 -6.46 -21.60
CA SER A 109 -13.43 -7.63 -22.10
C SER A 109 -14.22 -8.92 -21.83
N ALA A 110 -14.02 -9.95 -22.65
CA ALA A 110 -14.53 -11.28 -22.38
C ALA A 110 -13.87 -11.91 -21.14
N PHE A 111 -12.66 -11.45 -20.80
CA PHE A 111 -11.91 -11.87 -19.61
C PHE A 111 -11.46 -10.63 -18.84
N PRO A 112 -12.40 -9.88 -18.22
CA PRO A 112 -12.06 -8.65 -17.54
C PRO A 112 -11.04 -8.93 -16.45
N ARG A 113 -10.08 -8.02 -16.26
CA ARG A 113 -9.14 -8.11 -15.14
C ARG A 113 -9.91 -8.15 -13.84
N ASN A 114 -9.37 -8.85 -12.85
CA ASN A 114 -9.75 -8.59 -11.48
C ASN A 114 -9.21 -7.21 -11.09
N ALA A 115 -9.95 -6.15 -11.44
CA ALA A 115 -9.52 -4.77 -11.25
C ALA A 115 -9.29 -4.41 -9.78
N LYS A 116 -9.79 -5.23 -8.84
CA LYS A 116 -9.47 -5.09 -7.41
C LYS A 116 -8.01 -5.39 -7.12
N ASN A 117 -7.40 -6.33 -7.85
CA ASN A 117 -6.06 -6.83 -7.55
C ASN A 117 -5.03 -6.39 -8.61
N HIS A 118 -5.45 -6.28 -9.88
CA HIS A 118 -4.57 -6.08 -11.04
C HIS A 118 -4.87 -4.73 -11.74
N HIS A 119 -4.63 -3.62 -11.03
CA HIS A 119 -4.77 -2.26 -11.55
C HIS A 119 -3.41 -1.58 -11.81
N LEU A 120 -3.40 -0.37 -12.37
CA LEU A 120 -2.16 0.36 -12.70
C LEU A 120 -1.16 0.44 -11.54
N ARG A 121 -1.62 0.79 -10.33
CA ARG A 121 -0.73 0.92 -9.16
C ARG A 121 -0.04 -0.41 -8.81
N TYR A 122 -0.74 -1.54 -8.94
CA TYR A 122 -0.21 -2.88 -8.71
C TYR A 122 0.91 -3.17 -9.72
N TYR A 123 0.67 -2.98 -11.01
CA TYR A 123 1.69 -3.25 -12.03
C TYR A 123 2.91 -2.35 -11.89
N ILE A 124 2.72 -1.07 -11.54
CA ILE A 124 3.86 -0.18 -11.29
C ILE A 124 4.65 -0.61 -10.04
N ALA A 125 3.98 -1.09 -8.99
CA ALA A 125 4.64 -1.64 -7.81
C ALA A 125 5.40 -2.94 -8.10
N VAL A 126 4.84 -3.82 -8.93
CA VAL A 126 5.51 -5.03 -9.44
C VAL A 126 6.74 -4.67 -10.26
N LEU A 127 6.60 -3.71 -11.20
CA LEU A 127 7.71 -3.22 -12.02
C LEU A 127 8.85 -2.68 -11.15
N ALA A 128 8.52 -1.85 -10.16
CA ALA A 128 9.51 -1.22 -9.28
C ALA A 128 10.23 -2.23 -8.36
N GLU A 129 9.60 -3.35 -8.03
CA GLU A 129 10.23 -4.43 -7.27
C GLU A 129 11.13 -5.31 -8.12
N ALA A 130 10.66 -5.69 -9.31
CA ALA A 130 11.36 -6.64 -10.17
C ALA A 130 12.63 -6.05 -10.80
N ARG A 131 12.77 -4.72 -10.83
CA ARG A 131 13.82 -4.03 -11.57
C ARG A 131 14.82 -3.31 -10.66
N PRO A 132 16.12 -3.34 -10.99
CA PRO A 132 17.11 -2.53 -10.31
C PRO A 132 16.86 -1.05 -10.62
N LEU A 133 17.28 -0.18 -9.70
CA LEU A 133 17.09 1.28 -9.81
C LEU A 133 17.57 1.85 -11.16
N GLN A 134 18.70 1.37 -11.69
CA GLN A 134 19.24 1.88 -12.96
C GLN A 134 18.29 1.68 -14.15
N GLU A 135 17.61 0.54 -14.21
CA GLU A 135 16.61 0.26 -15.24
C GLU A 135 15.37 1.13 -15.06
N LEU A 136 14.90 1.30 -13.82
CA LEU A 136 13.78 2.20 -13.51
C LEU A 136 14.07 3.65 -13.92
N MET A 137 15.30 4.13 -13.66
CA MET A 137 15.72 5.45 -14.08
C MET A 137 15.77 5.60 -15.61
N THR A 138 16.08 4.52 -16.33
CA THR A 138 16.08 4.51 -17.80
C THR A 138 14.65 4.60 -18.34
N ILE A 139 13.71 3.84 -17.75
CA ILE A 139 12.28 3.91 -18.09
C ILE A 139 11.72 5.31 -17.80
N LEU A 140 12.03 5.88 -16.62
CA LEU A 140 11.63 7.23 -16.25
C LEU A 140 12.20 8.27 -17.21
N ALA A 141 13.48 8.18 -17.56
CA ALA A 141 14.12 9.12 -18.48
C ALA A 141 13.48 9.09 -19.87
N HIS A 142 13.26 7.88 -20.42
CA HIS A 142 12.62 7.71 -21.72
C HIS A 142 11.18 8.25 -21.73
N ALA A 143 10.41 7.97 -20.69
CA ALA A 143 9.05 8.50 -20.57
C ALA A 143 9.05 10.02 -20.35
N ALA A 144 9.98 10.58 -19.58
CA ALA A 144 10.08 12.01 -19.33
C ALA A 144 10.37 12.84 -20.60
N GLN A 145 11.06 12.26 -21.58
CA GLN A 145 11.34 12.90 -22.88
C GLN A 145 10.10 13.07 -23.76
N LYS A 146 9.04 12.28 -23.51
CA LYS A 146 7.80 12.37 -24.29
C LYS A 146 6.88 13.43 -23.67
N GLU A 147 6.50 14.40 -24.48
CA GLU A 147 5.61 15.49 -24.06
C GLU A 147 4.26 14.95 -23.55
N ASN A 148 3.68 14.00 -24.29
CA ASN A 148 2.40 13.37 -23.98
C ASN A 148 2.51 12.11 -23.12
N ALA A 149 3.61 11.92 -22.39
CA ALA A 149 3.71 10.79 -21.47
C ALA A 149 2.61 10.86 -20.39
N PRO A 150 1.95 9.73 -20.10
CA PRO A 150 0.90 9.69 -19.10
C PRO A 150 1.47 9.98 -17.72
N LEU A 151 0.87 10.96 -17.04
CA LEU A 151 1.40 11.48 -15.77
C LEU A 151 1.28 10.48 -14.61
N GLU A 152 0.16 9.74 -14.53
CA GLU A 152 -0.12 8.81 -13.44
C GLU A 152 0.90 7.65 -13.37
N PRO A 153 1.19 6.88 -14.44
CA PRO A 153 2.25 5.86 -14.43
C PRO A 153 3.63 6.42 -14.08
N LEU A 154 3.95 7.62 -14.58
CA LEU A 154 5.21 8.32 -14.27
C LEU A 154 5.32 8.65 -12.78
N ALA A 155 4.26 9.22 -12.20
CA ALA A 155 4.21 9.59 -10.80
C ALA A 155 4.30 8.35 -9.90
N LEU A 156 3.51 7.32 -10.19
CA LEU A 156 3.57 6.04 -9.48
C LEU A 156 4.99 5.46 -9.52
N LEU A 157 5.63 5.41 -10.69
CA LEU A 157 6.95 4.79 -10.83
C LEU A 157 8.02 5.56 -10.06
N LEU A 158 7.98 6.90 -10.12
CA LEU A 158 8.91 7.73 -9.35
C LEU A 158 8.77 7.45 -7.85
N TYR A 159 7.56 7.47 -7.31
CA TYR A 159 7.35 7.32 -5.88
C TYR A 159 7.51 5.88 -5.37
N GLU A 160 7.25 4.86 -6.20
CA GLU A 160 7.66 3.48 -5.94
C GLU A 160 9.20 3.33 -5.93
N ALA A 161 9.90 4.00 -6.85
CA ALA A 161 11.36 3.98 -6.86
C ALA A 161 11.94 4.68 -5.62
N VAL A 162 11.36 5.82 -5.20
CA VAL A 162 11.78 6.53 -3.98
C VAL A 162 11.67 5.62 -2.76
N ILE A 163 10.53 4.95 -2.57
CA ILE A 163 10.28 4.18 -1.35
C ILE A 163 11.06 2.85 -1.31
N ARG A 164 11.29 2.22 -2.47
CA ARG A 164 12.03 0.95 -2.56
C ARG A 164 13.55 1.15 -2.59
N HIS A 165 14.02 2.13 -3.37
CA HIS A 165 15.43 2.27 -3.73
C HIS A 165 16.10 3.53 -3.19
N ASN A 166 15.37 4.41 -2.51
CA ASN A 166 15.87 5.69 -1.98
C ASN A 166 16.62 6.53 -3.04
N VAL A 167 15.94 6.82 -4.14
CA VAL A 167 16.53 7.55 -5.28
C VAL A 167 17.15 8.88 -4.85
N ASP A 168 18.29 9.25 -5.43
CA ASP A 168 18.87 10.58 -5.21
C ASP A 168 17.95 11.65 -5.79
N ARG A 169 17.34 12.45 -4.90
CA ARG A 169 16.49 13.58 -5.28
C ARG A 169 17.18 14.58 -6.20
N ARG A 170 18.52 14.67 -6.23
CA ARG A 170 19.27 15.59 -7.10
C ARG A 170 19.42 15.08 -8.53
N ASN A 171 19.01 13.84 -8.81
CA ASN A 171 19.06 13.31 -10.16
C ASN A 171 18.21 14.17 -11.11
N PRO A 172 18.75 14.61 -12.27
CA PRO A 172 18.01 15.47 -13.20
C PRO A 172 16.68 14.89 -13.69
N VAL A 173 16.62 13.56 -13.90
CA VAL A 173 15.39 12.88 -14.35
C VAL A 173 14.34 12.92 -13.25
N VAL A 174 14.73 12.71 -11.99
CA VAL A 174 13.83 12.81 -10.84
C VAL A 174 13.26 14.23 -10.72
N GLN A 175 14.12 15.25 -10.80
CA GLN A 175 13.71 16.65 -10.72
C GLN A 175 12.77 17.03 -11.86
N GLN A 176 13.08 16.61 -13.08
CA GLN A 176 12.23 16.86 -14.25
C GLN A 176 10.85 16.22 -14.09
N VAL A 177 10.78 14.93 -13.72
CA VAL A 177 9.51 14.22 -13.55
C VAL A 177 8.71 14.84 -12.40
N HIS A 178 9.34 15.10 -11.26
CA HIS A 178 8.66 15.72 -10.12
C HIS A 178 8.14 17.12 -10.41
N SER A 179 8.90 17.95 -11.14
CA SER A 179 8.44 19.28 -11.55
C SER A 179 7.17 19.19 -12.39
N ARG A 180 7.11 18.26 -13.36
CA ARG A 180 5.89 17.98 -14.13
C ARG A 180 4.71 17.54 -13.26
N ILE A 181 4.97 16.71 -12.24
CA ILE A 181 3.96 16.25 -11.28
C ILE A 181 3.42 17.43 -10.46
N MET A 182 4.29 18.33 -9.99
CA MET A 182 3.91 19.56 -9.26
C MET A 182 3.11 20.53 -10.12
N GLU A 183 3.60 20.86 -11.33
CA GLU A 183 2.94 21.79 -12.26
C GLU A 183 1.52 21.37 -12.63
N ARG A 184 1.27 20.05 -12.62
CA ARG A 184 -0.04 19.47 -12.93
C ARG A 184 -0.92 19.29 -11.68
N GLY A 185 -0.47 19.72 -10.50
CA GLY A 185 -1.22 19.62 -9.25
C GLY A 185 -1.48 18.17 -8.82
N HIS A 186 -0.61 17.24 -9.20
CA HIS A 186 -0.82 15.83 -8.93
C HIS A 186 -0.69 15.54 -7.42
N PRO A 187 -1.56 14.73 -6.80
CA PRO A 187 -1.59 14.55 -5.34
C PRO A 187 -0.29 13.97 -4.76
N LEU A 188 0.39 13.09 -5.51
CA LEU A 188 1.68 12.54 -5.08
C LEU A 188 2.79 13.60 -4.96
N ALA A 189 2.67 14.78 -5.59
CA ALA A 189 3.68 15.84 -5.49
C ALA A 189 3.90 16.34 -4.06
N TRP A 190 2.91 16.16 -3.18
CA TRP A 190 3.02 16.52 -1.76
C TRP A 190 4.03 15.65 -0.99
N LEU A 191 4.33 14.44 -1.50
CA LEU A 191 5.25 13.51 -0.85
C LEU A 191 6.72 13.91 -1.01
N PRO A 192 7.58 13.67 0.01
CA PRO A 192 9.00 13.92 -0.10
C PRO A 192 9.66 12.99 -1.13
N LEU A 193 10.60 13.55 -1.92
CA LEU A 193 11.38 12.83 -2.94
C LEU A 193 12.52 11.96 -2.39
N HIS A 194 12.47 11.61 -1.12
CA HIS A 194 13.44 10.74 -0.45
C HIS A 194 12.71 9.97 0.65
N ARG A 195 13.33 8.88 1.12
CA ARG A 195 12.84 8.18 2.32
C ARG A 195 13.23 8.97 3.57
N THR A 196 12.25 9.28 4.39
CA THR A 196 12.45 9.97 5.67
C THR A 196 12.79 8.97 6.79
N GLU A 197 13.11 9.47 7.97
CA GLU A 197 13.34 8.65 9.17
C GLU A 197 12.10 7.83 9.60
N LEU A 198 10.89 8.29 9.26
CA LEU A 198 9.65 7.54 9.51
C LEU A 198 9.52 6.29 8.63
N GLU A 199 10.25 6.25 7.52
CA GLU A 199 10.05 5.30 6.42
C GLU A 199 11.18 4.25 6.33
N GLN A 200 12.05 4.17 7.32
CA GLN A 200 13.21 3.26 7.29
C GLN A 200 12.81 1.77 7.37
N ASP A 201 11.79 1.45 8.16
CA ASP A 201 11.39 0.08 8.48
C ASP A 201 10.04 -0.34 7.87
N LEU A 202 9.62 0.30 6.77
CA LEU A 202 8.32 0.00 6.17
C LEU A 202 8.23 -1.45 5.70
N MET A 203 7.10 -2.09 6.04
CA MET A 203 6.76 -3.43 5.56
C MET A 203 6.21 -3.32 4.14
N LEU A 204 7.12 -3.22 3.17
CA LEU A 204 6.77 -3.18 1.76
C LEU A 204 6.19 -4.52 1.32
N ARG A 205 5.18 -4.47 0.45
CA ARG A 205 4.66 -5.66 -0.21
C ARG A 205 5.72 -6.22 -1.17
N HIS A 206 5.88 -7.53 -1.10
CA HIS A 206 6.65 -8.33 -2.03
C HIS A 206 5.75 -8.95 -3.09
N TYR A 207 6.23 -9.02 -4.32
CA TYR A 207 5.51 -9.61 -5.45
C TYR A 207 6.29 -10.78 -6.02
N ASN A 208 5.61 -11.90 -6.24
CA ASN A 208 6.20 -13.08 -6.88
C ASN A 208 5.93 -13.09 -8.39
N LYS A 209 6.59 -13.99 -9.12
CA LYS A 209 6.43 -14.13 -10.58
C LYS A 209 5.01 -14.48 -11.02
N GLY A 210 4.24 -15.17 -10.16
CA GLY A 210 2.89 -15.62 -10.45
C GLY A 210 1.80 -14.59 -10.18
N GLY A 211 2.14 -13.32 -9.93
CA GLY A 211 1.19 -12.26 -9.61
C GLY A 211 0.68 -12.27 -8.16
N GLY A 212 1.04 -13.29 -7.38
CA GLY A 212 0.83 -13.29 -5.95
C GLY A 212 1.80 -12.35 -5.23
N GLY A 213 1.53 -12.11 -3.96
CA GLY A 213 2.40 -11.29 -3.14
C GLY A 213 2.17 -11.55 -1.66
N GLY A 214 3.09 -11.04 -0.86
CA GLY A 214 3.01 -11.12 0.59
C GLY A 214 3.61 -9.89 1.23
N TYR A 215 3.18 -9.57 2.43
CA TYR A 215 3.75 -8.49 3.23
C TYR A 215 3.82 -8.93 4.68
N GLY A 216 4.77 -8.38 5.42
CA GLY A 216 4.77 -8.51 6.87
C GLY A 216 3.58 -7.73 7.44
N SER A 217 2.74 -8.38 8.25
CA SER A 217 1.69 -7.65 8.96
C SER A 217 2.30 -6.93 10.17
N SER A 218 2.20 -5.60 10.17
CA SER A 218 2.46 -4.79 11.38
C SER A 218 1.30 -4.84 12.37
N PHE A 219 0.20 -5.51 12.01
CA PHE A 219 -1.05 -5.57 12.75
C PHE A 219 -1.23 -6.90 13.48
N GLY A 220 -2.21 -6.89 14.37
CA GLY A 220 -2.72 -8.06 15.05
C GLY A 220 -2.60 -7.93 16.56
N PRO A 221 -3.35 -8.76 17.31
CA PRO A 221 -3.26 -8.78 18.76
C PRO A 221 -1.80 -8.99 19.12
N SER A 222 -1.25 -8.06 19.92
CA SER A 222 0.08 -8.23 20.50
C SER A 222 0.08 -9.52 21.32
N ARG A 223 0.49 -10.64 20.71
CA ARG A 223 0.85 -11.84 21.46
C ARG A 223 1.96 -11.42 22.43
N ARG A 224 2.04 -12.10 23.57
CA ARG A 224 2.95 -11.87 24.71
C ARG A 224 4.48 -11.75 24.42
N ALA A 225 4.90 -11.53 23.17
CA ALA A 225 6.29 -11.32 22.77
C ALA A 225 6.58 -9.81 22.63
N ASP A 226 7.04 -9.23 23.73
CA ASP A 226 8.34 -8.55 23.76
C ASP A 226 8.65 -8.22 25.22
N LYS A 227 9.17 -9.24 25.91
CA LYS A 227 9.44 -9.19 27.35
C LYS A 227 10.52 -8.15 27.68
N GLU A 228 11.40 -7.83 26.74
CA GLU A 228 12.49 -6.87 26.91
C GLU A 228 12.02 -5.42 26.71
N ILE A 229 11.23 -5.14 25.66
CA ILE A 229 10.60 -3.82 25.47
C ILE A 229 9.64 -3.53 26.64
N ARG A 230 8.86 -4.54 27.04
CA ARG A 230 7.97 -4.45 28.21
C ARG A 230 8.74 -4.09 29.49
N ARG A 231 9.88 -4.71 29.74
CA ARG A 231 10.68 -4.47 30.96
C ARG A 231 11.37 -3.10 30.95
N ALA A 232 11.81 -2.61 29.79
CA ALA A 232 12.39 -1.28 29.64
C ALA A 232 11.34 -0.17 29.83
N VAL A 233 10.12 -0.37 29.31
CA VAL A 233 9.01 0.58 29.43
C VAL A 233 8.36 0.54 30.81
N GLU A 234 8.19 -0.65 31.43
CA GLU A 234 7.69 -0.79 32.81
C GLU A 234 8.64 -0.09 33.81
N GLN A 235 9.96 -0.20 33.65
CA GLN A 235 10.92 0.51 34.50
C GLN A 235 10.90 2.04 34.32
N ALA A 236 10.46 2.54 33.17
CA ALA A 236 10.25 3.97 32.93
C ALA A 236 8.91 4.47 33.51
N ALA A 237 7.87 3.63 33.46
CA ALA A 237 6.54 3.93 33.99
C ALA A 237 6.45 3.82 35.53
N GLU A 238 7.12 2.83 36.14
CA GLU A 238 7.12 2.58 37.60
C GLU A 238 7.74 3.72 38.43
N ARG A 239 8.45 4.67 37.80
CA ARG A 239 9.02 5.84 38.47
C ARG A 239 8.04 7.00 38.63
N SER A 240 6.79 6.87 38.19
CA SER A 240 5.80 7.95 38.23
C SER A 240 4.41 7.43 38.67
N ALA A 241 3.91 7.93 39.80
CA ALA A 241 2.55 7.72 40.31
C ALA A 241 2.00 9.03 40.90
N PRO A 242 0.68 9.23 41.10
CA PRO A 242 -0.50 8.69 40.42
C PRO A 242 -1.23 9.73 39.54
N SER A 243 -2.02 9.19 38.59
CA SER A 243 -2.86 9.87 37.61
C SER A 243 -4.09 10.55 38.25
N ALA A 244 -4.25 11.85 38.02
CA ALA A 244 -5.53 12.54 38.25
C ALA A 244 -6.35 12.49 36.96
N SER A 245 -7.65 12.22 37.08
CA SER A 245 -8.62 12.36 35.98
C SER A 245 -8.50 13.77 35.39
N ALA A 246 -7.96 13.87 34.18
CA ALA A 246 -7.89 15.13 33.46
C ALA A 246 -9.28 15.43 32.89
N ALA A 247 -9.83 16.61 33.20
CA ALA A 247 -11.00 17.12 32.49
C ALA A 247 -10.64 17.29 31.01
N TYR A 248 -11.53 16.88 30.12
CA TYR A 248 -11.31 16.94 28.69
C TYR A 248 -12.59 17.33 27.95
N ARG A 249 -12.44 17.81 26.72
CA ARG A 249 -13.54 18.00 25.77
C ARG A 249 -13.13 17.54 24.38
N SER A 250 -14.07 17.00 23.62
CA SER A 250 -13.87 16.72 22.19
C SER A 250 -13.84 18.02 21.40
N VAL A 251 -12.86 18.20 20.51
CA VAL A 251 -12.65 19.45 19.74
C VAL A 251 -12.48 19.25 18.23
N HIS A 252 -12.55 18.01 17.76
CA HIS A 252 -12.35 17.70 16.34
C HIS A 252 -13.48 18.21 15.45
N THR A 253 -13.15 18.52 14.20
CA THR A 253 -14.14 18.73 13.12
C THR A 253 -14.32 17.47 12.29
N PRO A 254 -15.42 17.35 11.51
CA PRO A 254 -15.59 16.23 10.57
C PRO A 254 -14.42 16.09 9.58
N GLU A 255 -13.91 17.21 9.06
CA GLU A 255 -12.78 17.21 8.13
C GLU A 255 -11.48 16.72 8.80
N GLU A 256 -11.27 17.04 10.08
CA GLU A 256 -10.13 16.51 10.84
C GLU A 256 -10.24 15.00 11.05
N VAL A 257 -11.45 14.49 11.32
CA VAL A 257 -11.72 13.05 11.43
C VAL A 257 -11.45 12.33 10.11
N GLU A 258 -11.90 12.86 8.98
CA GLU A 258 -11.62 12.28 7.66
C GLU A 258 -10.12 12.22 7.36
N ARG A 259 -9.38 13.29 7.70
CA ARG A 259 -7.92 13.30 7.55
C ARG A 259 -7.24 12.27 8.44
N LEU A 260 -7.65 12.14 9.71
CA LEU A 260 -7.12 11.12 10.63
C LEU A 260 -7.34 9.70 10.10
N GLN A 261 -8.46 9.46 9.41
CA GLN A 261 -8.87 8.15 8.93
C GLN A 261 -8.35 7.80 7.53
N THR A 262 -7.66 8.72 6.84
CA THR A 262 -7.30 8.56 5.43
C THR A 262 -6.53 7.25 5.14
N ALA A 263 -5.66 6.81 6.04
CA ALA A 263 -4.85 5.60 5.89
C ALA A 263 -5.66 4.29 6.00
N VAL A 264 -6.86 4.35 6.58
CA VAL A 264 -7.75 3.20 6.77
C VAL A 264 -9.04 3.33 5.96
N THR A 265 -9.14 4.33 5.07
CA THR A 265 -10.28 4.51 4.17
C THR A 265 -10.57 3.23 3.38
N ASN A 266 -9.53 2.57 2.86
CA ASN A 266 -9.70 1.35 2.08
C ASN A 266 -10.31 0.18 2.90
N TRP A 267 -10.10 0.10 4.23
CA TRP A 267 -10.73 -0.92 5.08
C TRP A 267 -12.24 -0.70 5.16
N ARG A 268 -12.69 0.55 5.17
CA ARG A 268 -14.12 0.90 5.26
C ARG A 268 -14.84 0.80 3.93
N GLU A 269 -14.20 1.25 2.86
CA GLU A 269 -14.84 1.36 1.54
C GLU A 269 -14.76 0.07 0.73
N HIS A 270 -13.72 -0.73 0.97
CA HIS A 270 -13.41 -1.90 0.15
C HIS A 270 -13.31 -3.20 0.95
N SER A 271 -13.68 -3.18 2.24
CA SER A 271 -13.71 -4.34 3.13
C SER A 271 -14.83 -4.20 4.18
N ASN A 272 -14.78 -4.99 5.26
CA ASN A 272 -15.76 -4.98 6.35
C ASN A 272 -15.33 -4.09 7.53
N GLY A 273 -14.40 -3.17 7.27
CA GLY A 273 -13.71 -2.41 8.29
C GLY A 273 -14.53 -1.28 8.88
N ARG A 274 -14.14 -0.86 10.08
CA ARG A 274 -14.66 0.33 10.75
C ARG A 274 -13.52 1.08 11.41
N SER A 275 -13.68 2.40 11.53
CA SER A 275 -12.71 3.26 12.19
C SER A 275 -13.40 4.27 13.10
N GLU A 276 -12.70 4.68 14.14
CA GLU A 276 -13.06 5.75 15.04
C GLU A 276 -11.86 6.70 15.17
N ALA A 277 -12.09 8.00 15.03
CA ALA A 277 -11.05 8.99 15.24
C ALA A 277 -11.62 10.21 15.96
N ALA A 278 -10.82 10.81 16.83
CA ALA A 278 -11.22 11.97 17.60
C ALA A 278 -10.00 12.76 18.07
N VAL A 279 -10.20 14.06 18.30
CA VAL A 279 -9.24 14.93 18.99
C VAL A 279 -9.89 15.47 20.25
N PHE A 280 -9.15 15.41 21.35
CA PHE A 280 -9.54 15.89 22.67
C PHE A 280 -8.60 16.98 23.15
N ASP A 281 -9.17 17.96 23.83
CA ASP A 281 -8.47 19.04 24.50
C ASP A 281 -8.47 18.78 26.01
N LEU A 282 -7.29 18.59 26.60
CA LEU A 282 -7.10 18.21 28.00
C LEU A 282 -6.90 19.47 28.87
N GLU A 283 -7.86 19.86 29.70
CA GLU A 283 -7.86 21.21 30.31
C GLU A 283 -6.71 21.47 31.29
N LYS A 284 -6.15 20.43 31.93
CA LYS A 284 -4.97 20.50 32.81
C LYS A 284 -4.24 19.16 32.85
N LEU A 285 -3.08 19.07 32.20
CA LEU A 285 -2.13 18.00 32.46
C LEU A 285 -0.98 18.56 33.30
N HIS A 286 -0.72 17.95 34.44
CA HIS A 286 0.49 18.24 35.20
C HIS A 286 1.66 17.52 34.53
N ALA A 287 2.74 18.24 34.25
CA ALA A 287 3.96 17.62 33.74
C ALA A 287 4.57 16.69 34.82
N PRO A 288 5.08 15.49 34.46
CA PRO A 288 5.10 14.92 33.11
C PRO A 288 3.72 14.42 32.67
N VAL A 289 3.35 14.70 31.41
CA VAL A 289 2.07 14.25 30.85
C VAL A 289 2.10 12.75 30.65
N HIS A 290 1.29 12.02 31.41
CA HIS A 290 1.13 10.58 31.26
C HIS A 290 -0.26 10.27 30.71
N ILE A 291 -0.30 9.76 29.48
CA ILE A 291 -1.52 9.14 28.95
C ILE A 291 -1.63 7.76 29.60
N THR A 292 -2.75 7.51 30.28
CA THR A 292 -3.02 6.24 30.96
C THR A 292 -4.22 5.53 30.34
N GLU A 293 -4.34 4.25 30.64
CA GLU A 293 -5.47 3.42 30.27
C GLU A 293 -6.80 3.98 30.83
N GLU A 294 -6.80 4.50 32.06
CA GLU A 294 -7.97 5.14 32.67
C GLU A 294 -8.40 6.37 31.89
N LEU A 295 -7.45 7.21 31.46
CA LEU A 295 -7.75 8.38 30.64
C LEU A 295 -8.44 7.91 29.34
N LEU A 296 -7.85 6.95 28.62
CA LEU A 296 -8.41 6.46 27.36
C LEU A 296 -9.82 5.89 27.50
N VAL A 297 -10.08 5.08 28.53
CA VAL A 297 -11.44 4.58 28.82
C VAL A 297 -12.38 5.74 29.15
N SER A 298 -11.90 6.74 29.89
CA SER A 298 -12.72 7.89 30.27
C SER A 298 -13.13 8.76 29.08
N LEU A 299 -12.39 8.75 27.95
CA LEU A 299 -12.67 9.55 26.75
C LEU A 299 -14.00 9.19 26.05
N GLY A 300 -14.61 8.05 26.40
CA GLY A 300 -15.88 7.63 25.83
C GLY A 300 -15.78 7.13 24.38
N LEU A 301 -14.60 6.68 23.95
CA LEU A 301 -14.39 6.07 22.64
C LEU A 301 -15.25 4.80 22.50
N LEU A 302 -15.98 4.69 21.39
CA LEU A 302 -16.81 3.53 21.05
C LEU A 302 -15.99 2.24 21.03
N CYS A 303 -14.74 2.29 20.55
CA CYS A 303 -13.84 1.14 20.52
C CYS A 303 -13.44 0.64 21.91
N LEU A 304 -13.64 1.43 22.97
CA LEU A 304 -13.36 1.09 24.37
C LEU A 304 -14.63 0.94 25.22
N HIS A 305 -15.81 1.05 24.62
CA HIS A 305 -17.08 0.95 25.36
C HIS A 305 -17.18 -0.38 26.12
N GLY A 306 -17.45 -0.31 27.43
CA GLY A 306 -17.57 -1.48 28.30
C GLY A 306 -16.22 -2.09 28.74
N SER A 307 -15.09 -1.54 28.28
CA SER A 307 -13.77 -1.92 28.80
C SER A 307 -13.48 -1.24 30.13
N SER A 308 -12.70 -1.90 30.98
CA SER A 308 -12.02 -1.27 32.12
C SER A 308 -10.57 -0.96 31.74
N ALA A 309 -9.93 -0.06 32.48
CA ALA A 309 -8.51 0.29 32.27
C ALA A 309 -7.60 -0.94 32.30
N SER A 310 -7.86 -1.89 33.21
CA SER A 310 -7.12 -3.16 33.31
C SER A 310 -7.19 -4.08 32.08
N HIS A 311 -8.14 -3.84 31.16
CA HIS A 311 -8.28 -4.60 29.92
C HIS A 311 -7.74 -3.85 28.70
N VAL A 312 -7.42 -2.56 28.84
CA VAL A 312 -6.77 -1.80 27.78
C VAL A 312 -5.27 -2.08 27.84
N MET A 313 -4.71 -2.46 26.71
CA MET A 313 -3.27 -2.45 26.53
C MET A 313 -2.88 -1.09 25.97
N LEU A 314 -2.01 -0.35 26.68
CA LEU A 314 -1.41 0.89 26.20
C LEU A 314 0.11 0.75 26.22
N ARG A 315 0.78 1.14 25.13
CA ARG A 315 2.25 1.06 25.04
C ARG A 315 2.79 2.29 24.34
N SER A 316 3.80 2.93 24.94
CA SER A 316 4.55 3.97 24.26
C SER A 316 5.23 3.38 23.02
N VAL A 317 5.17 4.10 21.90
CA VAL A 317 5.87 3.78 20.67
C VAL A 317 6.62 5.01 20.17
N PHE A 318 7.55 4.82 19.23
CA PHE A 318 8.17 5.93 18.54
C PHE A 318 7.39 6.30 17.27
N ALA A 319 7.57 7.54 16.79
CA ALA A 319 6.87 8.07 15.63
C ALA A 319 6.98 7.17 14.36
N PRO A 320 8.16 6.60 14.02
CA PRO A 320 8.28 5.66 12.89
C PRO A 320 7.40 4.42 13.01
N ARG A 321 7.19 3.90 14.24
CA ARG A 321 6.34 2.73 14.45
C ARG A 321 4.86 3.06 14.22
N ALA A 322 4.41 4.22 14.68
CA ALA A 322 3.04 4.70 14.42
C ALA A 322 2.83 4.93 12.91
N PHE A 323 3.81 5.53 12.23
CA PHE A 323 3.76 5.72 10.78
C PHE A 323 3.69 4.37 10.03
N ASN A 324 4.48 3.37 10.42
CA ASN A 324 4.48 2.06 9.78
C ASN A 324 3.12 1.33 9.90
N LEU A 325 2.41 1.51 11.02
CA LEU A 325 1.04 1.00 11.16
C LEU A 325 0.09 1.65 10.14
N LEU A 326 0.12 2.98 10.01
CA LEU A 326 -0.69 3.70 9.03
C LEU A 326 -0.32 3.31 7.60
N TYR A 327 0.98 3.24 7.30
CA TYR A 327 1.49 2.80 6.01
C TYR A 327 1.03 1.39 5.65
N SER A 328 1.15 0.45 6.59
CA SER A 328 0.72 -0.93 6.37
C SER A 328 -0.77 -0.98 6.04
N ALA A 329 -1.61 -0.13 6.63
CA ALA A 329 -3.07 -0.15 6.41
C ALA A 329 -3.39 0.42 5.02
N ALA A 330 -2.73 1.52 4.68
CA ALA A 330 -2.95 2.23 3.45
C ALA A 330 -2.40 1.48 2.23
N ALA A 331 -1.16 0.98 2.32
CA ALA A 331 -0.46 0.36 1.21
C ALA A 331 -0.84 -1.10 0.99
N ASN A 332 -1.08 -1.87 2.06
CA ASN A 332 -1.28 -3.31 1.97
C ASN A 332 -2.74 -3.76 2.09
N GLY A 333 -3.62 -2.88 2.58
CA GLY A 333 -5.05 -3.13 2.62
C GLY A 333 -5.56 -3.81 3.88
N GLY A 334 -6.84 -4.16 3.83
CA GLY A 334 -7.59 -4.87 4.87
C GLY A 334 -7.67 -6.37 4.62
N ALA A 335 -8.69 -7.02 5.19
CA ALA A 335 -8.91 -8.45 5.01
C ALA A 335 -9.21 -8.85 3.56
N TYR A 336 -9.93 -8.00 2.82
CA TYR A 336 -10.43 -8.29 1.47
C TYR A 336 -10.01 -7.30 0.40
N ASN A 337 -9.01 -6.48 0.67
CA ASN A 337 -8.49 -5.56 -0.33
C ASN A 337 -6.96 -5.52 -0.31
N ASP A 338 -6.36 -5.12 -1.43
CA ASP A 338 -4.91 -5.04 -1.61
C ASP A 338 -4.30 -3.68 -1.24
N GLY A 339 -5.09 -2.78 -0.65
CA GLY A 339 -4.70 -1.42 -0.33
C GLY A 339 -4.46 -0.58 -1.59
N ASN A 340 -3.68 0.48 -1.43
CA ASN A 340 -3.40 1.46 -2.48
C ASN A 340 -1.98 1.36 -3.06
N CYS A 341 -1.29 0.23 -2.81
CA CYS A 341 0.13 0.03 -3.12
C CYS A 341 1.02 1.11 -2.47
N ASN A 342 2.33 1.11 -2.75
CA ASN A 342 3.25 1.92 -1.96
C ASN A 342 3.10 3.42 -2.24
N ALA A 343 2.96 3.85 -3.50
CA ALA A 343 2.90 5.29 -3.81
C ALA A 343 1.69 6.02 -3.17
N TYR A 344 0.47 5.53 -3.40
CA TYR A 344 -0.73 6.14 -2.79
C TYR A 344 -0.90 5.75 -1.32
N GLY A 345 -0.52 4.52 -0.93
CA GLY A 345 -0.50 4.12 0.48
C GLY A 345 0.42 5.02 1.31
N ARG A 346 1.59 5.40 0.77
CA ARG A 346 2.49 6.40 1.36
C ARG A 346 1.79 7.75 1.53
N LEU A 347 1.13 8.26 0.49
CA LEU A 347 0.40 9.53 0.56
C LEU A 347 -0.67 9.52 1.66
N GLU A 348 -1.47 8.48 1.74
CA GLU A 348 -2.57 8.36 2.70
C GLU A 348 -2.08 8.18 4.14
N ALA A 349 -1.00 7.42 4.33
CA ALA A 349 -0.32 7.27 5.61
C ALA A 349 0.21 8.61 6.11
N TRP A 350 0.90 9.36 5.26
CA TRP A 350 1.38 10.69 5.61
C TRP A 350 0.25 11.68 5.93
N LYS A 351 -0.85 11.67 5.16
CA LYS A 351 -2.00 12.55 5.45
C LYS A 351 -2.59 12.29 6.83
N SER A 352 -2.74 11.02 7.19
CA SER A 352 -3.23 10.60 8.51
C SER A 352 -2.25 10.95 9.62
N PHE A 353 -0.96 10.70 9.38
CA PHE A 353 0.10 11.01 10.33
C PHE A 353 0.24 12.53 10.58
N ALA A 354 0.13 13.34 9.53
CA ALA A 354 0.10 14.79 9.62
C ALA A 354 -1.10 15.27 10.45
N ALA A 355 -2.27 14.67 10.26
CA ALA A 355 -3.46 14.99 11.05
C ALA A 355 -3.31 14.60 12.54
N LEU A 356 -2.70 13.44 12.83
CA LEU A 356 -2.38 13.03 14.20
C LEU A 356 -1.48 14.06 14.89
N CYS A 357 -0.45 14.56 14.18
CA CYS A 357 0.45 15.60 14.68
C CYS A 357 -0.21 16.99 14.83
N GLY A 358 -1.42 17.19 14.29
CA GLY A 358 -2.07 18.50 14.26
C GLY A 358 -1.50 19.44 13.21
N ALA A 359 -0.88 18.91 12.16
CA ALA A 359 -0.32 19.72 11.08
C ALA A 359 -1.45 20.37 10.24
N PRO A 360 -1.29 21.65 9.84
CA PRO A 360 -2.15 22.28 8.85
C PRO A 360 -2.27 21.46 7.56
N VAL A 361 -3.40 21.58 6.86
CA VAL A 361 -3.63 20.86 5.58
C VAL A 361 -2.57 21.20 4.52
N THR A 362 -2.04 22.42 4.58
CA THR A 362 -1.02 22.94 3.65
C THR A 362 0.41 22.69 4.12
N ALA A 363 0.62 22.01 5.24
CA ALA A 363 1.96 21.71 5.74
C ALA A 363 2.69 20.77 4.77
N ASP A 364 3.99 21.02 4.58
CA ASP A 364 4.88 20.12 3.86
C ASP A 364 5.37 18.98 4.78
N ALA A 365 6.05 18.00 4.18
CA ALA A 365 6.55 16.84 4.91
C ALA A 365 7.57 17.21 6.00
N ASP A 366 8.41 18.22 5.78
CA ASP A 366 9.43 18.66 6.75
C ASP A 366 8.78 19.27 8.00
N THR A 367 7.73 20.08 7.82
CA THR A 367 6.93 20.60 8.93
C THR A 367 6.27 19.46 9.72
N VAL A 368 5.74 18.45 9.03
CA VAL A 368 5.14 17.28 9.68
C VAL A 368 6.18 16.50 10.48
N LEU A 369 7.40 16.30 9.96
CA LEU A 369 8.50 15.65 10.69
C LEU A 369 8.87 16.42 11.95
N GLN A 370 8.99 17.75 11.86
CA GLN A 370 9.31 18.59 13.02
C GLN A 370 8.22 18.49 14.11
N LEU A 371 6.94 18.50 13.73
CA LEU A 371 5.85 18.32 14.68
C LEU A 371 5.91 16.92 15.31
N ALA A 372 6.09 15.88 14.50
CA ALA A 372 6.12 14.49 14.95
C ALA A 372 7.22 14.22 15.97
N GLY A 373 8.39 14.87 15.84
CA GLY A 373 9.50 14.78 16.79
C GLY A 373 9.20 15.41 18.16
N ASN A 374 8.18 16.28 18.24
CA ASN A 374 7.71 16.89 19.49
C ASN A 374 6.41 16.26 20.01
N CYS A 375 5.85 15.28 19.29
CA CYS A 375 4.69 14.51 19.72
C CYS A 375 5.12 13.33 20.60
N SER A 376 4.22 12.88 21.47
CA SER A 376 4.35 11.60 22.18
C SER A 376 3.34 10.59 21.63
N TRP A 377 3.75 9.34 21.46
CA TRP A 377 2.99 8.34 20.71
C TRP A 377 2.74 7.08 21.53
N TRP A 378 1.53 6.54 21.41
CA TRP A 378 1.16 5.25 21.97
C TRP A 378 0.39 4.40 20.98
N TYR A 379 0.58 3.09 21.11
CA TYR A 379 -0.31 2.08 20.54
C TYR A 379 -1.27 1.59 21.62
N PHE A 380 -2.53 1.37 21.26
CA PHE A 380 -3.48 0.72 22.16
C PHE A 380 -4.30 -0.36 21.49
N ALA A 381 -4.76 -1.30 22.30
CA ALA A 381 -5.71 -2.35 21.93
C ALA A 381 -6.56 -2.72 23.14
N ALA A 382 -7.79 -3.17 22.92
CA ALA A 382 -8.67 -3.63 23.98
C ALA A 382 -9.54 -4.81 23.49
N PRO A 383 -9.83 -5.81 24.33
CA PRO A 383 -10.66 -6.96 23.98
C PRO A 383 -12.15 -6.61 24.03
N THR A 384 -12.58 -5.59 23.28
CA THR A 384 -13.98 -5.18 23.18
C THR A 384 -14.66 -5.82 21.97
N PRO A 385 -15.99 -5.94 21.93
CA PRO A 385 -16.72 -6.39 20.74
C PRO A 385 -16.57 -5.47 19.52
N TRP A 386 -16.03 -4.25 19.73
CA TRP A 386 -15.78 -3.33 18.63
C TRP A 386 -14.58 -3.79 17.80
N PHE A 387 -13.48 -4.15 18.46
CA PHE A 387 -12.30 -4.74 17.82
C PHE A 387 -12.58 -6.20 17.44
N ARG A 388 -12.20 -6.60 16.24
CA ARG A 388 -12.42 -7.96 15.75
C ARG A 388 -11.46 -8.98 16.36
N GLN A 389 -10.36 -8.54 16.98
CA GLN A 389 -9.33 -9.38 17.60
C GLN A 389 -8.65 -10.33 16.61
N VAL A 390 -8.60 -9.91 15.34
CA VAL A 390 -7.94 -10.64 14.25
C VAL A 390 -6.72 -9.87 13.75
N ALA A 391 -6.20 -10.24 12.58
CA ALA A 391 -4.97 -9.66 12.07
C ALA A 391 -5.04 -8.14 11.85
N TRP A 392 -6.20 -7.52 11.61
CA TRP A 392 -6.32 -6.10 11.22
C TRP A 392 -6.88 -5.20 12.32
N ASP A 393 -6.21 -5.13 13.48
CA ASP A 393 -6.57 -4.20 14.56
C ASP A 393 -5.46 -3.16 14.78
N MET A 394 -5.86 -1.89 14.89
CA MET A 394 -4.96 -0.76 15.11
C MET A 394 -5.57 0.28 16.05
N GLY A 395 -4.81 0.70 17.06
CA GLY A 395 -5.12 1.87 17.88
C GLY A 395 -3.87 2.73 18.03
N ILE A 396 -3.94 4.00 17.64
CA ILE A 396 -2.87 4.99 17.74
C ILE A 396 -3.37 6.17 18.57
N VAL A 397 -2.56 6.62 19.51
CA VAL A 397 -2.76 7.83 20.28
C VAL A 397 -1.55 8.73 20.10
N CYS A 398 -1.79 10.01 19.84
CA CYS A 398 -0.77 11.04 19.68
C CYS A 398 -1.11 12.22 20.59
N LEU A 399 -0.22 12.50 21.55
CA LEU A 399 -0.23 13.77 22.27
C LEU A 399 0.58 14.77 21.45
N ARG A 400 -0.08 15.84 21.02
CA ARG A 400 0.50 16.89 20.17
C ARG A 400 1.53 17.75 20.95
N PRO A 401 2.34 18.56 20.25
CA PRO A 401 3.43 19.31 20.88
C PRO A 401 3.00 20.33 21.94
N ASP A 402 1.72 20.74 21.94
CA ASP A 402 1.15 21.62 22.96
C ASP A 402 1.00 20.95 24.34
N GLY A 403 1.22 19.63 24.43
CA GLY A 403 1.07 18.84 25.63
C GLY A 403 -0.38 18.77 26.14
N ARG A 404 -1.35 19.13 25.29
CA ARG A 404 -2.76 19.32 25.67
C ARG A 404 -3.73 18.65 24.71
N SER A 405 -3.41 18.63 23.43
CA SER A 405 -4.27 18.06 22.39
C SER A 405 -3.93 16.59 22.16
N LEU A 406 -4.91 15.71 22.37
CA LEU A 406 -4.77 14.27 22.22
C LEU A 406 -5.57 13.79 20.99
N ALA A 407 -4.87 13.35 19.95
CA ALA A 407 -5.49 12.75 18.77
C ALA A 407 -5.49 11.22 18.90
N VAL A 408 -6.61 10.59 18.55
CA VAL A 408 -6.81 9.15 18.61
C VAL A 408 -7.32 8.65 17.25
N LEU A 409 -6.78 7.52 16.80
CA LEU A 409 -7.28 6.74 15.67
C LEU A 409 -7.35 5.27 16.08
N ALA A 410 -8.54 4.67 16.00
CA ALA A 410 -8.75 3.24 16.07
C ALA A 410 -9.33 2.73 14.75
N SER A 411 -8.91 1.55 14.33
CA SER A 411 -9.45 0.87 13.15
C SER A 411 -9.40 -0.63 13.33
N THR A 412 -10.38 -1.32 12.76
CA THR A 412 -10.47 -2.79 12.76
C THR A 412 -11.08 -3.28 11.46
N ASP A 413 -10.64 -4.44 10.98
CA ASP A 413 -11.21 -5.12 9.81
C ASP A 413 -11.20 -6.65 10.00
N THR A 414 -12.03 -7.36 9.24
CA THR A 414 -12.22 -8.82 9.36
C THR A 414 -12.73 -9.46 8.08
N ASP A 415 -12.59 -10.78 8.04
CA ASP A 415 -13.28 -11.67 7.11
C ASP A 415 -14.82 -11.63 7.26
#